data_AF-A0A6G3U7K7-F1
#
_entry.id   AF-A0A6G3U7K7-F1
#
_cell.length_a   1.000
_cell.length_b   1.000
_cell.length_c   1.000
_cell.angle_alpha   90.00
_cell.angle_beta   90.00
_cell.angle_gamma   90.00
#
_symmetry.space_group_name_H-M   'P 1'
#
loop_
_entity.id
_entity.type
_entity.pdbx_description
1 polymer ?
#
loop_
_entity_poly.entity_id
_entity_poly.type
_entity_poly.pdbx_seq_one_letter_code
_entity_poly.pdbx_strand_id
1 'polypeptide(L)' 'LAAHRAGVRTVIIPKRNEADLDDVPAQVLDKLDVHAVTDVRQVLELALAPAVNGAETGVPAAA' A
#
# COMPACT_ATOMS: atom_id res chain seq x y z
N LEU A 1 -13.73 -4.85 -7.44
CA LEU A 1 -13.52 -4.86 -8.92
C LEU A 1 -12.92 -3.57 -9.50
N ALA A 2 -13.15 -2.40 -8.91
CA ALA A 2 -12.58 -1.14 -9.40
C ALA A 2 -11.03 -1.13 -9.40
N ALA A 3 -10.40 -1.67 -8.35
CA ALA A 3 -8.93 -1.72 -8.21
C ALA A 3 -8.24 -2.46 -9.37
N HIS A 4 -8.67 -3.70 -9.67
CA HIS A 4 -8.15 -4.47 -10.80
C HIS A 4 -8.37 -3.77 -12.16
N ARG A 5 -9.52 -3.11 -12.34
CA ARG A 5 -9.80 -2.34 -13.57
C ARG A 5 -8.97 -1.06 -13.68
N ALA A 6 -8.49 -0.53 -12.56
CA ALA A 6 -7.61 0.63 -12.49
C ALA A 6 -6.11 0.26 -12.56
N GLY A 7 -5.77 -1.03 -12.72
CA GLY A 7 -4.38 -1.51 -12.71
C GLY A 7 -3.72 -1.48 -11.33
N VAL A 8 -4.50 -1.28 -10.27
CA VAL A 8 -4.00 -1.28 -8.89
C VAL A 8 -3.81 -2.73 -8.45
N ARG A 9 -2.56 -3.08 -8.13
CA ARG A 9 -2.17 -4.45 -7.77
C ARG A 9 -2.14 -4.69 -6.27
N THR A 10 -1.95 -3.65 -5.46
CA THR A 10 -1.87 -3.74 -4.00
C THR A 10 -3.08 -3.08 -3.37
N VAL A 11 -3.77 -3.78 -2.48
CA VAL A 11 -4.99 -3.32 -1.82
C VAL A 11 -4.84 -3.51 -0.32
N ILE A 12 -5.09 -2.44 0.45
CA ILE A 12 -5.05 -2.48 1.90
C ILE A 12 -6.48 -2.42 2.41
N ILE A 13 -6.90 -3.39 3.23
CA ILE A 13 -8.24 -3.45 3.81
C ILE A 13 -8.18 -3.54 5.34
N PRO A 14 -9.21 -3.07 6.06
CA PRO A 14 -9.33 -3.33 7.48
C PRO A 14 -9.55 -4.83 7.74
N LYS A 15 -8.98 -5.38 8.82
CA LYS A 15 -9.15 -6.80 9.19
C LYS A 15 -10.60 -7.25 9.34
N ARG A 16 -11.51 -6.35 9.74
CA ARG A 16 -12.95 -6.65 9.83
C ARG A 16 -13.61 -6.92 8.46
N ASN A 17 -13.00 -6.46 7.38
CA ASN A 17 -13.47 -6.63 6.00
C ASN A 17 -12.85 -7.87 5.34
N GLU A 18 -12.08 -8.68 6.07
CA GLU A 18 -11.50 -9.92 5.54
C GLU A 18 -12.58 -10.91 5.10
N ALA A 19 -13.70 -10.98 5.82
CA ALA A 19 -14.85 -11.80 5.44
C ALA A 19 -15.51 -11.38 4.11
N ASP A 20 -15.37 -10.11 3.70
CA ASP A 20 -15.90 -9.64 2.42
C ASP A 20 -15.07 -10.14 1.23
N LEU A 21 -13.87 -10.70 1.48
CA LEU A 21 -13.04 -11.29 0.42
C LEU A 21 -13.60 -12.61 -0.09
N ASP A 22 -14.39 -13.33 0.70
CA ASP A 22 -15.02 -14.59 0.29
C ASP A 22 -16.01 -14.39 -0.87
N ASP A 23 -16.57 -13.18 -0.99
CA ASP A 23 -17.45 -12.77 -2.09
C ASP A 23 -16.69 -12.36 -3.37
N VAL A 24 -15.36 -12.24 -3.29
CA VAL A 24 -14.52 -11.85 -4.43
C VAL A 24 -14.08 -13.10 -5.19
N PRO A 25 -14.23 -13.15 -6.53
CA PRO A 25 -13.78 -14.30 -7.32
C PRO A 25 -12.27 -14.54 -7.16
N ALA A 26 -11.88 -15.82 -6.97
CA ALA A 26 -10.49 -16.22 -6.79
C ALA A 26 -9.56 -15.70 -7.89
N GLN A 27 -10.01 -15.66 -9.15
CA GLN A 27 -9.23 -15.12 -10.28
C GLN A 27 -8.83 -13.64 -10.11
N VAL A 28 -9.60 -12.87 -9.33
CA VAL A 28 -9.33 -11.47 -9.05
C VAL A 28 -8.44 -11.35 -7.81
N LEU A 29 -8.71 -12.13 -6.77
CA LEU A 29 -7.87 -12.23 -5.56
C LEU A 29 -6.44 -12.67 -5.89
N ASP A 30 -6.26 -13.66 -6.75
CA ASP A 30 -4.95 -14.20 -7.14
C ASP A 30 -4.07 -13.16 -7.86
N LYS A 31 -4.69 -12.13 -8.43
CA LYS A 31 -4.02 -11.01 -9.12
C LYS A 31 -3.81 -9.78 -8.25
N LEU A 32 -4.35 -9.78 -7.03
CA LEU A 32 -4.31 -8.66 -6.10
C LEU A 32 -3.52 -9.06 -4.85
N ASP A 33 -2.60 -8.19 -4.45
CA ASP A 33 -1.88 -8.31 -3.20
C ASP A 33 -2.67 -7.61 -2.10
N VAL A 34 -3.38 -8.40 -1.28
CA VAL A 34 -4.32 -7.90 -0.27
C VAL A 34 -3.67 -7.91 1.12
N HIS A 35 -3.58 -6.74 1.74
CA HIS A 35 -3.04 -6.55 3.09
C HIS A 35 -4.14 -6.19 4.06
N ALA A 36 -4.49 -7.11 4.96
CA ALA A 36 -5.45 -6.86 6.03
C ALA A 36 -4.75 -6.22 7.24
N VAL A 37 -5.15 -5.01 7.60
CA VAL A 37 -4.55 -4.25 8.71
C VAL A 37 -5.52 -3.98 9.85
N THR A 38 -5.01 -3.88 11.07
CA THR A 38 -5.80 -3.54 12.27
C THR A 38 -5.61 -2.10 12.73
N ASP A 39 -4.53 -1.44 12.33
CA ASP A 39 -4.12 -0.12 12.80
C ASP A 39 -3.65 0.76 11.63
N VAL A 40 -3.91 2.06 11.71
CA VAL A 40 -3.54 3.02 10.66
C VAL A 40 -2.02 3.11 10.48
N ARG A 41 -1.23 2.84 11.53
CA ARG A 41 0.24 2.82 11.45
C ARG A 41 0.73 1.77 10.46
N GLN A 42 0.09 0.60 10.41
CA GLN A 42 0.44 -0.44 9.43
C GLN A 42 0.16 0.03 8.00
N VAL A 43 -0.91 0.81 7.80
CA VAL A 43 -1.22 1.41 6.49
C VAL A 43 -0.11 2.37 6.08
N LEU A 44 0.35 3.21 7.00
CA LEU A 44 1.41 4.19 6.74
C LEU A 44 2.73 3.49 6.37
N GLU A 45 3.13 2.45 7.11
CA GLU A 45 4.34 1.67 6.81
C GLU A 45 4.26 0.95 5.44
N LEU A 46 3.07 0.46 5.05
CA LEU A 46 2.89 -0.24 3.78
C LEU A 46 2.75 0.70 2.58
N ALA A 47 2.20 1.90 2.78
CA ALA A 47 1.87 2.83 1.70
C ALA A 47 2.96 3.89 1.45
N LEU A 48 3.77 4.21 2.47
CA LEU A 48 4.83 5.22 2.35
C LEU A 48 6.14 4.55 1.97
N ALA A 49 6.79 5.08 0.93
CA ALA A 49 8.20 4.79 0.71
C ALA A 49 9.03 5.36 1.88
N PRO A 50 10.11 4.68 2.31
CA PRO A 50 11.00 5.22 3.33
C PRO A 50 11.45 6.61 2.93
N ALA A 51 11.48 7.53 3.89
CA ALA A 51 11.92 8.90 3.65
C ALA A 51 13.33 8.84 3.06
N VAL A 52 13.47 9.23 1.79
CA VAL A 52 14.79 9.46 1.20
C VAL A 52 15.30 10.71 1.91
N ASN A 53 16.17 10.52 2.90
CA ASN A 53 16.96 11.62 3.42
C ASN A 53 17.92 12.00 2.30
N GLY A 54 17.49 12.94 1.46
CA GLY A 54 18.35 13.69 0.55
C GLY A 54 19.29 14.60 1.34
N ALA A 55 20.09 14.03 2.25
CA ALA A 55 21.21 14.68 2.90
C ALA A 55 22.50 14.39 2.13
N GLU A 56 22.44 14.38 0.79
CA GLU A 56 23.61 14.40 -0.08
C GLU A 56 23.40 15.48 -1.17
N THR A 57 23.09 16.70 -0.76
CA THR A 57 23.44 17.87 -1.57
C THR A 57 24.29 18.78 -0.71
N GLY A 58 25.61 18.62 -0.85
CA GLY A 58 26.57 19.62 -0.43
C GLY A 58 26.24 20.94 -1.14
N VAL A 59 25.55 21.83 -0.43
CA VAL A 59 25.48 23.23 -0.83
C VAL A 59 26.78 23.85 -0.31
N PRO A 60 27.71 24.32 -1.16
CA PRO A 60 28.84 25.07 -0.66
C PRO A 60 28.28 26.34 -0.04
N ALA A 61 28.44 26.47 1.28
CA ALA A 61 28.22 27.73 1.97
C ALA A 61 29.13 28.77 1.33
N ALA A 62 28.52 29.80 0.74
CA ALA A 62 29.21 30.90 0.09
C ALA A 62 30.26 31.52 1.04
N ALA A 63 31.47 31.66 0.51
CA ALA A 63 32.56 32.47 1.06
C ALA A 63 32.84 33.62 0.09
#